data_AF-A0A024UKQ3-F1
#
_entry.id   AF-A0A024UKQ3-F1
#
_cell.length_a   1.000
_cell.length_b   1.000
_cell.length_c   1.000
_cell.angle_alpha   90.00
_cell.angle_beta   90.00
_cell.angle_gamma   90.00
#
_symmetry.space_group_name_H-M   'P 1'
#
loop_
_entity.id
_entity.type
_entity.pdbx_description
1 polymer ?
#
loop_
_entity_poly.entity_id
_entity_poly.type
_entity_poly.pdbx_seq_one_letter_code
_entity_poly.pdbx_strand_id
1 'polypeptide(L)'
;MPGRIRSWTGYFDVWPTGVVVDHHWFLARPAVEVGMASDESKAEYVCRMCRALLFTSDDLMEHEPQRHQISQRKKLKEAKLGAVECSSYFLSDTKEWMDEASLAEGKLFCPVAKCNSRLGSFGWSGSQCSCGTWVTPSVQFTKSRVDVKVKMAIPAVFVPVVEAAAVAAPGGDSVVDKSQGIDDASDTPTPAEAAVTPSA
;
A
#
# COMPACT_ATOMS: atom_id res chain seq x y z
N MET A 1 -30.01 -55.10 -19.49
CA MET A 1 -30.76 -55.62 -18.32
C MET A 1 -31.24 -57.01 -18.72
N PRO A 2 -30.94 -58.11 -18.01
CA PRO A 2 -30.69 -58.31 -16.57
C PRO A 2 -29.21 -58.73 -16.33
N GLY A 3 -28.69 -59.01 -15.14
CA GLY A 3 -29.31 -59.19 -13.83
C GLY A 3 -28.26 -59.08 -12.72
N ARG A 4 -28.74 -58.59 -11.58
CA ARG A 4 -28.08 -58.46 -10.28
C ARG A 4 -28.18 -59.78 -9.53
N ILE A 5 -27.07 -60.30 -9.01
CA ILE A 5 -26.89 -61.06 -7.74
C ILE A 5 -25.42 -61.51 -7.66
N ARG A 6 -24.63 -61.51 -6.57
CA ARG A 6 -24.80 -61.79 -5.13
C ARG A 6 -23.49 -61.35 -4.41
N SER A 7 -23.51 -60.63 -3.27
CA SER A 7 -23.18 -61.10 -1.88
C SER A 7 -21.81 -61.82 -1.76
N TRP A 8 -20.95 -61.67 -0.75
CA TRP A 8 -20.98 -61.19 0.64
C TRP A 8 -19.53 -61.39 1.18
N THR A 9 -19.18 -60.78 2.33
CA THR A 9 -17.95 -61.04 3.15
C THR A 9 -16.62 -60.66 2.49
N GLY A 10 -15.71 -59.89 3.07
CA GLY A 10 -15.35 -59.71 4.48
C GLY A 10 -13.93 -60.22 4.66
N TYR A 11 -12.93 -59.35 4.70
CA TYR A 11 -11.68 -59.63 5.41
C TYR A 11 -11.03 -58.32 5.85
N PHE A 12 -11.21 -58.03 7.14
CA PHE A 12 -10.37 -57.15 7.92
C PHE A 12 -9.05 -57.91 8.14
N ASP A 13 -7.95 -57.43 7.57
CA ASP A 13 -6.62 -57.80 8.04
C ASP A 13 -6.15 -56.74 9.04
N VAL A 14 -6.33 -57.06 10.32
CA VAL A 14 -5.60 -56.47 11.43
C VAL A 14 -4.26 -57.20 11.51
N TRP A 15 -3.14 -56.48 11.45
CA TRP A 15 -1.89 -56.97 12.01
C TRP A 15 -1.25 -55.98 12.98
N PRO A 16 -0.57 -56.48 14.03
CA PRO A 16 -0.28 -55.75 15.27
C PRO A 16 1.19 -55.32 15.36
N THR A 17 1.42 -54.20 16.05
CA THR A 17 2.64 -53.76 16.77
C THR A 17 3.99 -54.37 16.34
N GLY A 18 4.78 -53.57 15.61
CA GLY A 18 6.21 -53.80 15.38
C GLY A 18 6.93 -52.47 15.20
N VAL A 19 7.31 -51.85 16.32
CA VAL A 19 8.15 -50.64 16.33
C VAL A 19 9.51 -50.99 15.76
N VAL A 20 9.78 -50.55 14.53
CA VAL A 20 11.13 -50.34 14.02
C VAL A 20 11.35 -48.84 13.93
N VAL A 21 12.12 -48.35 14.91
CA VAL A 21 12.71 -47.01 14.89
C VAL A 21 13.86 -47.04 13.90
N ASP A 22 13.57 -46.72 12.64
CA ASP A 22 14.58 -46.50 11.62
C ASP A 22 15.03 -45.03 11.63
N HIS A 23 16.17 -44.83 12.27
CA HIS A 23 16.95 -43.58 12.34
C HIS A 23 17.64 -43.28 10.99
N HIS A 24 16.88 -42.94 9.95
CA HIS A 24 17.44 -42.40 8.70
C HIS A 24 16.52 -41.37 8.00
N TRP A 25 15.98 -40.42 8.78
CA TRP A 25 15.39 -39.18 8.22
C TRP A 25 16.07 -37.90 8.74
N PHE A 26 17.21 -38.04 9.42
CA PHE A 26 18.08 -36.92 9.73
C PHE A 26 18.73 -36.42 8.42
N LEU A 27 18.40 -35.18 8.05
CA LEU A 27 18.91 -34.39 6.91
C LEU A 27 18.15 -34.50 5.57
N ALA A 28 16.84 -34.25 5.60
CA ALA A 28 16.28 -33.35 4.59
C ALA A 28 16.01 -32.00 5.28
N ARG A 29 17.03 -31.13 5.31
CA ARG A 29 16.78 -29.69 5.48
C ARG A 29 15.69 -29.34 4.47
N PRO A 30 14.54 -28.74 4.86
CA PRO A 30 13.73 -28.08 3.86
C PRO A 30 14.67 -27.07 3.19
N ALA A 31 14.91 -27.26 1.90
CA ALA A 31 15.34 -26.16 1.07
C ALA A 31 14.22 -25.14 1.22
N VAL A 32 14.42 -24.17 2.11
CA VAL A 32 13.74 -22.89 2.00
C VAL A 32 14.14 -22.42 0.62
N GLU A 33 13.28 -22.67 -0.36
CA GLU A 33 13.29 -22.00 -1.63
C GLU A 33 13.05 -20.54 -1.28
N VAL A 34 14.15 -19.82 -1.07
CA VAL A 34 14.15 -18.37 -0.97
C VAL A 34 13.69 -17.92 -2.34
N GLY A 35 12.38 -17.75 -2.50
CA GLY A 35 11.81 -17.09 -3.65
C GLY A 35 12.53 -15.77 -3.81
N MET A 36 13.12 -15.55 -4.98
CA MET A 36 13.64 -14.25 -5.40
C MET A 36 12.47 -13.25 -5.33
N ALA A 37 12.32 -12.59 -4.19
CA ALA A 37 11.52 -11.39 -4.06
C ALA A 37 12.35 -10.25 -4.64
N SER A 38 12.15 -9.97 -5.92
CA SER A 38 12.63 -8.75 -6.56
C SER A 38 11.87 -7.55 -5.96
N ASP A 39 12.22 -7.16 -4.73
CA ASP A 39 11.68 -5.97 -4.04
C ASP A 39 12.53 -4.74 -4.41
N GLU A 40 12.78 -4.54 -5.71
CA GLU A 40 13.52 -3.37 -6.19
C GLU A 40 12.51 -2.22 -6.40
N SER A 41 12.29 -1.43 -5.35
CA SER A 41 11.61 -0.11 -5.39
C SER A 41 10.13 -0.10 -5.83
N LYS A 42 9.33 -1.07 -5.39
CA LYS A 42 7.89 -1.08 -5.69
C LYS A 42 7.11 -0.02 -4.90
N ALA A 43 6.19 0.68 -5.57
CA ALA A 43 5.26 1.58 -4.90
C ALA A 43 4.14 0.80 -4.21
N GLU A 44 3.94 1.07 -2.93
CA GLU A 44 2.88 0.50 -2.10
C GLU A 44 1.75 1.49 -1.92
N TYR A 45 0.51 1.04 -2.11
CA TYR A 45 -0.67 1.87 -1.97
C TYR A 45 -1.39 1.52 -0.68
N VAL A 46 -1.54 2.52 0.17
CA VAL A 46 -2.09 2.36 1.52
C VAL A 46 -3.35 3.18 1.70
N CYS A 47 -4.23 2.73 2.60
CA CYS A 47 -5.38 3.51 3.01
C CYS A 47 -4.91 4.81 3.69
N ARG A 48 -5.46 5.96 3.26
CA ARG A 48 -5.13 7.27 3.84
C ARG A 48 -5.46 7.39 5.34
N MET A 49 -6.45 6.65 5.82
CA MET A 49 -6.95 6.80 7.20
C MET A 49 -6.24 5.88 8.19
N CYS A 50 -6.06 4.60 7.88
CA CYS A 50 -5.41 3.63 8.79
C CYS A 50 -4.00 3.19 8.36
N ARG A 51 -3.52 3.66 7.19
CA ARG A 51 -2.23 3.27 6.60
C ARG A 51 -2.04 1.78 6.32
N ALA A 52 -3.13 1.00 6.31
CA ALA A 52 -3.11 -0.41 5.92
C ALA A 52 -2.79 -0.57 4.43
N LEU A 53 -1.98 -1.57 4.09
CA LEU A 53 -1.63 -1.93 2.72
C LEU A 53 -2.88 -2.44 1.98
N LEU A 54 -3.16 -1.87 0.81
CA LEU A 54 -4.30 -2.26 -0.02
C LEU A 54 -3.86 -3.05 -1.24
N PHE A 55 -2.91 -2.49 -1.98
CA PHE A 55 -2.36 -3.08 -3.20
C PHE A 55 -0.99 -2.47 -3.50
N THR A 56 -0.35 -3.00 -4.53
CA THR A 56 0.99 -2.63 -4.96
C THR A 56 0.97 -2.19 -6.42
N SER A 57 2.05 -1.59 -6.93
CA SER A 57 2.07 -1.10 -8.32
C SER A 57 1.77 -2.17 -9.38
N ASP A 58 2.15 -3.44 -9.16
CA ASP A 58 1.90 -4.51 -10.16
C ASP A 58 0.42 -4.87 -10.28
N ASP A 59 -0.39 -4.52 -9.29
CA ASP A 59 -1.82 -4.77 -9.31
C ASP A 59 -2.57 -3.68 -10.09
N LEU A 60 -1.89 -2.60 -10.48
CA LEU A 60 -2.49 -1.48 -11.18
C LEU A 60 -2.70 -1.82 -12.65
N MET A 61 -3.94 -1.64 -13.10
CA MET A 61 -4.27 -1.60 -14.52
C MET A 61 -4.07 -0.17 -15.04
N GLU A 62 -3.09 0.00 -15.91
CA GLU A 62 -2.95 1.23 -16.69
C GLU A 62 -3.91 1.22 -17.88
N HIS A 63 -4.65 2.31 -18.05
CA HIS A 63 -5.44 2.53 -19.25
C HIS A 63 -5.03 3.83 -19.92
N GLU A 64 -5.03 3.80 -21.25
CA GLU A 64 -4.68 4.97 -22.04
C GLU A 64 -5.85 5.98 -22.01
N PRO A 65 -5.59 7.25 -21.69
CA PRO A 65 -6.65 8.25 -21.62
C PRO A 65 -7.29 8.46 -23.00
N GLN A 66 -8.61 8.70 -22.99
CA GLN A 66 -9.41 9.08 -24.16
C GLN A 66 -9.65 8.01 -25.24
N ARG A 67 -9.46 6.70 -25.01
CA ARG A 67 -9.63 5.67 -26.07
C ARG A 67 -10.99 5.68 -26.77
N HIS A 68 -12.07 6.06 -26.06
CA HIS A 68 -13.43 5.81 -26.54
C HIS A 68 -14.29 7.06 -26.79
N GLN A 69 -13.77 8.28 -26.62
CA GLN A 69 -14.56 9.52 -26.77
C GLN A 69 -13.94 10.48 -27.79
N ILE A 70 -14.26 10.28 -29.07
CA ILE A 70 -13.75 11.09 -30.20
C ILE A 70 -14.15 12.57 -30.06
N SER A 71 -15.36 12.86 -29.58
CA SER A 71 -15.87 14.21 -29.38
C SER A 71 -15.10 14.98 -28.29
N GLN A 72 -14.77 14.32 -27.19
CA GLN A 72 -13.99 14.92 -26.11
C GLN A 72 -12.53 15.16 -26.50
N ARG A 73 -11.93 14.25 -27.29
CA ARG A 73 -10.59 14.48 -27.88
C ARG A 73 -10.54 15.75 -28.70
N LYS A 74 -11.55 15.98 -29.55
CA LYS A 74 -11.62 17.18 -30.39
C LYS A 74 -11.69 18.45 -29.52
N LYS A 75 -12.57 18.47 -28.53
CA LYS A 75 -12.74 19.62 -27.63
C LYS A 75 -11.49 19.90 -26.79
N LEU A 76 -10.81 18.88 -26.30
CA LEU A 76 -9.59 19.05 -25.49
C LEU A 76 -8.40 19.50 -26.36
N LYS A 77 -8.28 18.95 -27.56
CA LYS A 77 -7.29 19.37 -28.57
C LYS A 77 -7.51 20.83 -29.00
N GLU A 78 -8.75 21.24 -29.19
CA GLU A 78 -9.14 22.62 -29.48
C GLU A 78 -8.84 23.54 -28.28
N ALA A 79 -9.03 23.05 -27.05
CA ALA A 79 -8.74 23.79 -25.83
C ALA A 79 -7.23 23.83 -25.46
N LYS A 80 -6.34 23.16 -26.22
CA LYS A 80 -4.91 22.98 -25.90
C LYS A 80 -4.64 22.50 -24.46
N LEU A 81 -5.60 21.83 -23.83
CA LEU A 81 -5.41 21.23 -22.52
C LEU A 81 -4.68 19.90 -22.74
N GLY A 82 -3.57 19.70 -22.02
CA GLY A 82 -2.76 18.48 -22.11
C GLY A 82 -3.53 17.22 -21.72
N ALA A 83 -2.86 16.06 -21.79
CA ALA A 83 -3.45 14.77 -21.44
C ALA A 83 -4.16 14.83 -20.08
N VAL A 84 -5.41 14.35 -20.02
CA VAL A 84 -6.22 14.34 -18.79
C VAL A 84 -5.65 13.30 -17.84
N GLU A 85 -5.16 13.72 -16.67
CA GLU A 85 -4.76 12.79 -15.62
C GLU A 85 -5.98 12.15 -14.97
N CYS A 86 -5.97 10.82 -14.81
CA CYS A 86 -7.05 10.09 -14.18
C CYS A 86 -7.10 10.36 -12.66
N SER A 87 -8.29 10.56 -12.09
CA SER A 87 -8.47 10.81 -10.64
C SER A 87 -8.59 9.54 -9.80
N SER A 88 -8.55 8.37 -10.43
CA SER A 88 -8.77 7.06 -9.80
C SER A 88 -7.78 6.02 -10.31
N TYR A 89 -7.42 5.10 -9.43
CA TYR A 89 -6.66 3.88 -9.76
C TYR A 89 -7.62 2.75 -10.10
N PHE A 90 -7.24 1.90 -11.04
CA PHE A 90 -7.97 0.69 -11.39
C PHE A 90 -7.06 -0.51 -11.14
N LEU A 91 -7.61 -1.59 -10.56
CA LEU A 91 -6.87 -2.83 -10.39
C LEU A 91 -7.12 -3.79 -11.55
N SER A 92 -6.11 -4.60 -11.87
CA SER A 92 -6.24 -5.72 -12.82
C SER A 92 -7.18 -6.79 -12.27
N ASP A 93 -6.96 -7.14 -11.00
CA ASP A 93 -7.59 -8.27 -10.33
C ASP A 93 -8.26 -7.82 -9.02
N THR A 94 -9.24 -8.61 -8.59
CA THR A 94 -9.85 -8.49 -7.27
C THR A 94 -8.88 -8.94 -6.18
N LYS A 95 -9.04 -8.40 -4.97
CA LYS A 95 -8.24 -8.79 -3.80
C LYS A 95 -9.06 -9.69 -2.89
N GLU A 96 -8.39 -10.59 -2.17
CA GLU A 96 -9.02 -11.57 -1.27
C GLU A 96 -9.94 -10.96 -0.20
N TRP A 97 -9.66 -9.72 0.21
CA TRP A 97 -10.46 -8.99 1.19
C TRP A 97 -11.69 -8.29 0.60
N MET A 98 -11.81 -8.27 -0.74
CA MET A 98 -12.99 -7.77 -1.42
C MET A 98 -14.06 -8.86 -1.41
N ASP A 99 -15.29 -8.47 -1.10
CA ASP A 99 -16.42 -9.39 -1.12
C ASP A 99 -16.88 -9.60 -2.56
N GLU A 100 -16.23 -10.52 -3.28
CA GLU A 100 -16.59 -10.91 -4.65
C GLU A 100 -18.01 -11.49 -4.76
N ALA A 101 -18.56 -11.98 -3.65
CA ALA A 101 -19.91 -12.53 -3.58
C ALA A 101 -20.99 -11.45 -3.39
N SER A 102 -20.60 -10.24 -2.97
CA SER A 102 -21.49 -9.09 -3.01
C SER A 102 -21.71 -8.66 -4.47
N LEU A 103 -22.93 -8.17 -4.76
CA LEU A 103 -23.49 -7.88 -6.09
C LEU A 103 -22.49 -7.50 -7.21
N ALA A 104 -22.88 -7.76 -8.47
CA ALA A 104 -22.11 -7.44 -9.68
C ALA A 104 -21.52 -6.01 -9.75
N GLU A 105 -22.04 -5.10 -8.92
CA GLU A 105 -21.50 -3.79 -8.60
C GLU A 105 -21.60 -3.51 -7.09
N GLY A 106 -20.63 -2.80 -6.54
CA GLY A 106 -20.58 -2.54 -5.11
C GLY A 106 -19.62 -1.43 -4.68
N LYS A 107 -19.58 -1.17 -3.36
CA LYS A 107 -18.70 -0.18 -2.74
C LYS A 107 -17.53 -0.88 -2.08
N LEU A 108 -16.33 -0.32 -2.22
CA LEU A 108 -15.12 -0.83 -1.57
C LEU A 108 -14.89 -0.12 -0.25
N PHE A 109 -14.68 -0.90 0.81
CA PHE A 109 -14.34 -0.42 2.15
C PHE A 109 -12.98 -0.96 2.57
N CYS A 110 -12.32 -0.24 3.48
CA CYS A 110 -11.04 -0.68 4.02
C CYS A 110 -11.19 -2.00 4.81
N PRO A 111 -10.28 -2.98 4.63
CA PRO A 111 -10.36 -4.28 5.31
C PRO A 111 -10.14 -4.18 6.83
N VAL A 112 -9.56 -3.09 7.32
CA VAL A 112 -9.41 -2.86 8.76
C VAL A 112 -10.76 -2.49 9.36
N ALA A 113 -11.34 -3.37 10.16
CA ALA A 113 -12.66 -3.21 10.80
C ALA A 113 -12.81 -1.88 11.59
N LYS A 114 -11.72 -1.41 12.22
CA LYS A 114 -11.71 -0.12 12.94
C LYS A 114 -11.77 1.10 12.01
N CYS A 115 -11.29 0.95 10.78
CA CYS A 115 -11.25 2.04 9.81
C CYS A 115 -12.54 2.09 9.00
N ASN A 116 -12.91 0.97 8.37
CA ASN A 116 -14.08 0.79 7.52
C ASN A 116 -14.35 1.97 6.55
N SER A 117 -13.31 2.69 6.16
CA SER A 117 -13.42 3.88 5.33
C SER A 117 -13.73 3.47 3.90
N ARG A 118 -14.65 4.17 3.22
CA ARG A 118 -14.95 3.90 1.81
C ARG A 118 -13.72 4.23 0.95
N LEU A 119 -13.16 3.27 0.23
CA LEU A 119 -11.99 3.46 -0.64
C LEU A 119 -12.39 3.74 -2.09
N GLY A 120 -13.52 3.20 -2.53
CA GLY A 120 -13.96 3.31 -3.91
C GLY A 120 -15.21 2.50 -4.22
N SER A 121 -15.24 1.89 -5.40
CA SER A 121 -16.33 1.05 -5.91
C SER A 121 -15.79 0.01 -6.88
N PHE A 122 -16.50 -1.12 -6.99
CA PHE A 122 -16.20 -2.15 -7.97
C PHE A 122 -17.41 -2.43 -8.85
N GLY A 123 -17.19 -2.89 -10.08
CA GLY A 123 -18.25 -3.26 -11.02
C GLY A 123 -17.73 -4.17 -12.13
N TRP A 124 -18.35 -5.33 -12.29
CA TRP A 124 -17.94 -6.34 -13.29
C TRP A 124 -18.34 -5.96 -14.72
N SER A 125 -19.40 -5.16 -14.89
CA SER A 125 -19.77 -4.55 -16.18
C SER A 125 -18.76 -3.49 -16.65
N GLY A 126 -17.89 -3.02 -15.74
CA GLY A 126 -16.98 -1.91 -15.97
C GLY A 126 -17.56 -0.56 -15.57
N SER A 127 -16.74 0.48 -15.67
CA SER A 127 -17.16 1.86 -15.42
C SER A 127 -16.35 2.83 -16.28
N GLN A 128 -16.84 4.06 -16.39
CA GLN A 128 -16.15 5.13 -17.11
C GLN A 128 -15.15 5.85 -16.19
N CYS A 129 -13.88 5.87 -16.59
CA CYS A 129 -12.88 6.71 -15.93
C CYS A 129 -13.09 8.20 -16.26
N SER A 130 -12.57 9.10 -15.42
CA SER A 130 -12.57 10.55 -15.66
C SER A 130 -11.90 10.97 -16.98
N CYS A 131 -11.02 10.14 -17.54
CA CYS A 131 -10.42 10.38 -18.86
C CYS A 131 -11.34 9.99 -20.04
N GLY A 132 -12.51 9.43 -19.76
CA GLY A 132 -13.52 8.99 -20.74
C GLY A 132 -13.35 7.56 -21.26
N THR A 133 -12.28 6.85 -20.89
CA THR A 133 -12.06 5.43 -21.24
C THR A 133 -12.95 4.53 -20.38
N TRP A 134 -13.55 3.50 -20.98
CA TRP A 134 -14.29 2.45 -20.27
C TRP A 134 -13.31 1.38 -19.80
N VAL A 135 -13.37 1.01 -18.51
CA VAL A 135 -12.46 0.04 -17.89
C VAL A 135 -13.27 -1.14 -17.37
N THR A 136 -12.88 -2.37 -17.75
CA THR A 136 -13.53 -3.63 -17.33
C THR A 136 -12.47 -4.69 -17.03
N PRO A 137 -12.53 -5.39 -15.87
CA PRO A 137 -13.41 -5.11 -14.73
C PRO A 137 -13.07 -3.75 -14.09
N SER A 138 -14.07 -3.08 -13.53
CA SER A 138 -13.86 -1.77 -12.90
C SER A 138 -13.69 -1.93 -11.40
N VAL A 139 -12.49 -2.26 -10.95
CA VAL A 139 -12.13 -2.18 -9.52
C VAL A 139 -11.47 -0.83 -9.27
N GLN A 140 -12.26 0.17 -8.85
CA GLN A 140 -11.84 1.57 -8.81
C GLN A 140 -11.52 2.05 -7.37
N PHE A 141 -10.34 2.64 -7.20
CA PHE A 141 -9.92 3.33 -5.98
C PHE A 141 -9.74 4.84 -6.24
N THR A 142 -10.27 5.69 -5.35
CA THR A 142 -10.12 7.14 -5.51
C THR A 142 -8.75 7.61 -5.01
N LYS A 143 -8.00 8.37 -5.83
CA LYS A 143 -6.67 8.90 -5.45
C LYS A 143 -6.68 9.69 -4.15
N SER A 144 -7.77 10.40 -3.83
CA SER A 144 -7.88 11.19 -2.59
C SER A 144 -7.97 10.37 -1.30
N ARG A 145 -8.23 9.06 -1.41
CA ARG A 145 -8.41 8.16 -0.25
C ARG A 145 -7.30 7.12 -0.10
N VAL A 146 -6.32 7.14 -1.00
CA VAL A 146 -5.21 6.20 -1.06
C VAL A 146 -3.91 7.00 -1.13
N ASP A 147 -2.97 6.70 -0.23
CA ASP A 147 -1.64 7.31 -0.23
C ASP A 147 -0.63 6.34 -0.83
N VAL A 148 0.44 6.89 -1.42
CA VAL A 148 1.54 6.12 -2.01
C VAL A 148 2.73 6.13 -1.07
N LYS A 149 3.22 4.95 -0.70
CA LYS A 149 4.48 4.74 0.00
C LYS A 149 5.50 4.21 -0.98
N VAL A 150 6.57 4.98 -1.20
CA VAL A 150 7.71 4.53 -1.98
C VAL A 150 8.77 4.05 -1.00
N LYS A 151 9.17 2.78 -1.10
CA LYS A 151 10.32 2.26 -0.36
C LYS A 151 11.59 2.86 -0.99
N MET A 152 11.98 4.04 -0.52
CA MET A 152 13.30 4.58 -0.87
C MET A 152 14.33 4.00 0.09
N ALA A 153 15.29 3.25 -0.44
CA ALA A 153 16.51 2.91 0.27
C ALA A 153 17.39 4.16 0.34
N ILE A 154 17.22 4.97 1.38
CA ILE A 154 18.19 6.03 1.67
C ILE A 154 19.46 5.30 2.12
N PRO A 155 20.60 5.41 1.39
CA PRO A 155 21.84 4.84 1.87
C PRO A 155 22.23 5.63 3.13
N ALA A 156 22.03 5.02 4.30
CA ALA A 156 22.50 5.57 5.56
C ALA A 156 24.03 5.54 5.54
N VAL A 157 24.65 6.63 5.08
CA VAL A 157 26.09 6.82 5.20
C VAL A 157 26.38 7.13 6.66
N PHE A 158 26.83 6.12 7.42
CA PHE A 158 27.38 6.34 8.75
C PHE A 158 28.72 7.07 8.59
N VAL A 159 28.76 8.36 8.89
CA VAL A 159 30.02 9.09 9.02
C VAL A 159 30.53 8.84 10.44
N PRO A 160 31.62 8.07 10.63
CA PRO A 160 32.21 7.94 11.95
C PRO A 160 32.76 9.30 12.38
N VAL A 161 32.24 9.83 13.50
CA VAL A 161 32.91 10.89 14.24
C VAL A 161 34.20 10.29 14.79
N VAL A 162 35.31 10.55 14.09
CA VAL A 162 36.63 10.25 14.64
C VAL A 162 36.85 11.17 15.83
N GLU A 163 36.97 10.54 17.00
CA GLU A 163 37.31 11.20 18.26
C GLU A 163 38.70 11.83 18.11
N ALA A 164 38.75 13.16 18.06
CA ALA A 164 39.98 13.92 17.94
C ALA A 164 40.78 13.83 19.25
N ALA A 165 41.54 12.73 19.40
CA ALA A 165 42.53 12.57 20.45
C ALA A 165 43.69 13.55 20.22
N ALA A 166 43.80 14.49 21.15
CA ALA A 166 44.93 15.32 21.56
C ALA A 166 46.21 15.29 20.70
N VAL A 167 46.52 16.41 20.06
CA VAL A 167 47.90 16.85 19.83
C VAL A 167 48.12 18.14 20.61
N ALA A 168 49.01 18.06 21.59
CA ALA A 168 49.40 19.14 22.47
C ALA A 168 50.41 20.11 21.82
N ALA A 169 50.34 21.38 22.26
CA ALA A 169 51.42 22.34 22.54
C ALA A 169 51.14 23.76 21.98
N PRO A 170 51.88 24.78 22.43
CA PRO A 170 51.99 25.31 23.80
C PRO A 170 51.44 26.75 23.88
N GLY A 171 51.40 27.31 25.09
CA GLY A 171 50.62 28.51 25.42
C GLY A 171 51.07 29.86 24.85
N GLY A 172 50.25 30.85 25.17
CA GLY A 172 50.48 32.28 24.95
C GLY A 172 49.36 33.10 25.61
N ASP A 173 49.72 33.77 26.71
CA ASP A 173 48.91 34.72 27.49
C ASP A 173 48.35 35.89 26.65
N SER A 174 47.13 36.33 26.96
CA SER A 174 46.83 37.66 27.53
C SER A 174 45.39 38.14 27.23
N VAL A 175 44.60 38.26 28.31
CA VAL A 175 43.89 39.48 28.76
C VAL A 175 42.67 40.02 27.95
N VAL A 176 41.49 39.93 28.62
CA VAL A 176 40.47 41.00 28.94
C VAL A 176 39.76 41.68 27.75
N ASP A 177 38.43 41.86 27.66
CA ASP A 177 37.42 42.35 28.62
C ASP A 177 35.98 42.03 28.13
N LYS A 178 35.08 41.64 29.07
CA LYS A 178 33.72 42.20 29.33
C LYS A 178 32.72 42.28 28.15
N SER A 179 31.47 41.82 28.27
CA SER A 179 30.50 42.23 29.29
C SER A 179 29.22 41.39 29.14
N GLN A 180 28.65 40.95 30.28
CA GLN A 180 27.23 41.06 30.71
C GLN A 180 26.15 41.04 29.59
N GLY A 181 25.10 40.21 29.61
CA GLY A 181 24.37 39.54 30.70
C GLY A 181 22.87 39.83 30.51
N ILE A 182 22.01 38.86 30.88
CA ILE A 182 20.55 38.95 31.19
C ILE A 182 19.63 39.47 30.05
N ASP A 183 18.35 39.10 29.85
CA ASP A 183 17.24 38.48 30.59
C ASP A 183 16.21 38.00 29.53
N ASP A 184 15.59 36.82 29.66
CA ASP A 184 14.23 36.61 30.19
C ASP A 184 13.12 37.50 29.58
N ALA A 185 12.37 36.97 28.60
CA ALA A 185 10.99 37.40 28.34
C ALA A 185 10.21 36.36 27.53
N SER A 186 9.49 35.52 28.27
CA SER A 186 8.27 34.84 27.86
C SER A 186 7.24 35.80 27.29
N ASP A 187 6.58 35.45 26.18
CA ASP A 187 5.19 35.84 25.99
C ASP A 187 4.47 34.95 24.97
N THR A 188 3.38 34.34 25.43
CA THR A 188 2.36 33.60 24.68
C THR A 188 1.05 33.90 25.42
N PRO A 189 -0.13 33.63 24.86
CA PRO A 189 -0.79 34.18 23.67
C PRO A 189 -2.06 34.96 24.10
N THR A 190 -2.75 35.63 23.17
CA THR A 190 -4.22 35.81 23.30
C THR A 190 -4.89 36.09 21.95
N PRO A 191 -6.12 35.61 21.72
CA PRO A 191 -6.81 35.63 20.44
C PRO A 191 -7.76 36.83 20.31
N ALA A 192 -8.07 37.21 19.07
CA ALA A 192 -9.13 38.17 18.78
C ALA A 192 -10.25 37.49 17.97
N GLU A 193 -11.38 37.33 18.64
CA GLU A 193 -12.71 37.21 18.04
C GLU A 193 -13.07 38.47 17.24
N ALA A 194 -13.82 38.31 16.15
CA ALA A 194 -14.77 39.33 15.68
C ALA A 194 -15.91 38.70 14.86
N ALA A 195 -17.04 38.53 15.53
CA ALA A 195 -18.40 38.96 15.15
C ALA A 195 -18.92 38.84 13.69
N VAL A 196 -19.91 37.94 13.58
CA VAL A 196 -21.23 38.03 12.93
C VAL A 196 -21.57 39.23 12.02
N THR A 197 -22.16 38.94 10.85
CA THR A 197 -23.40 39.58 10.32
C THR A 197 -24.07 38.67 9.28
N PRO A 198 -25.41 38.55 9.27
CA PRO A 198 -26.16 38.09 8.11
C PRO A 198 -26.98 39.22 7.45
N SER A 199 -27.14 39.13 6.14
CA SER A 199 -28.12 39.85 5.29
C SER A 199 -28.24 39.05 4.00
N ALA A 200 -29.36 38.97 3.28
CA ALA A 200 -30.77 39.31 3.48
C ALA A 200 -31.51 38.52 2.39
#